data_AF-A0A4Y6PNX1-F1
#
_entry.id   AF-A0A4Y6PNX1-F1
#
_cell.length_a   1.000
_cell.length_b   1.000
_cell.length_c   1.000
_cell.angle_alpha   90.00
_cell.angle_beta   90.00
_cell.angle_gamma   90.00
#
_symmetry.space_group_name_H-M   'P 1'
#
loop_
_entity.id
_entity.type
_entity.pdbx_description
1 polymer ?
#
loop_
_entity_poly.entity_id
_entity_poly.type
_entity_poly.pdbx_seq_one_letter_code
_entity_poly.pdbx_strand_id
1 'polypeptide(L)'
;MKSKQSSSWSRIGVWLVVLVGWGLVAPGCSSDLGIERVQFQCAEDADCGDGLTCRAGLCADEAQVEQQCSDYCDTFLQRCASSQIEALFTFRDKPECMEVCRTYPTNGEEGDTTGNTLQCRAYHLEAAASDASTHCPHASARGVQFCGDTDRKCLSYCFQLMDTCTGGNRQFDTPQDCLDACDGYPKGTVAGEQFDTLECRLGHLADAIEGVEVELNCDNAGAQSPACTR
;
A
#
# COMPACT_ATOMS: atom_id res chain seq x y z
N MET A 1 -46.69 40.06 -66.88
CA MET A 1 -45.86 38.99 -67.48
C MET A 1 -44.86 39.63 -68.45
N LYS A 2 -43.56 39.61 -68.10
CA LYS A 2 -42.33 40.05 -68.80
C LYS A 2 -41.35 40.50 -67.70
N SER A 3 -40.05 40.23 -67.66
CA SER A 3 -39.13 39.28 -68.29
C SER A 3 -37.82 39.37 -67.47
N LYS A 4 -37.07 38.27 -67.43
CA LYS A 4 -35.79 38.06 -66.73
C LYS A 4 -34.71 39.11 -67.04
N GLN A 5 -33.84 39.40 -66.06
CA GLN A 5 -32.38 39.54 -66.28
C GLN A 5 -31.60 39.06 -65.05
N SER A 6 -30.63 38.19 -65.29
CA SER A 6 -29.69 37.59 -64.34
C SER A 6 -28.35 38.33 -64.37
N SER A 7 -27.76 38.63 -63.22
CA SER A 7 -26.36 39.06 -63.12
C SER A 7 -25.58 38.16 -62.17
N SER A 8 -24.51 37.58 -62.71
CA SER A 8 -23.52 36.74 -62.07
C SER A 8 -22.55 37.61 -61.26
N TRP A 9 -22.31 37.25 -60.00
CA TRP A 9 -21.24 37.82 -59.18
C TRP A 9 -20.30 36.68 -58.76
N SER A 10 -19.10 36.66 -59.35
CA SER A 10 -18.00 35.79 -58.93
C SER A 10 -17.47 36.22 -57.56
N ARG A 11 -17.49 35.30 -56.60
CA ARG A 11 -16.87 35.46 -55.29
C ARG A 11 -15.36 35.23 -55.42
N ILE A 12 -14.57 36.27 -55.17
CA ILE A 12 -13.13 36.16 -54.93
C ILE A 12 -12.97 35.59 -53.52
N GLY A 13 -12.60 34.31 -53.43
CA GLY A 13 -12.24 33.65 -52.18
C GLY A 13 -10.82 34.02 -51.78
N VAL A 14 -10.70 34.72 -50.65
CA VAL A 14 -9.43 34.93 -49.95
C VAL A 14 -9.08 33.60 -49.26
N TRP A 15 -8.02 32.94 -49.71
CA TRP A 15 -7.47 31.75 -49.07
C TRP A 15 -6.61 32.17 -47.87
N LEU A 16 -7.14 31.97 -46.67
CA LEU A 16 -6.40 32.05 -45.42
C LEU A 16 -5.59 30.74 -45.29
N VAL A 17 -4.28 30.81 -45.54
CA VAL A 17 -3.35 29.70 -45.28
C VAL A 17 -3.07 29.69 -43.78
N VAL A 18 -3.79 28.84 -43.04
CA VAL A 18 -3.40 28.47 -41.67
C VAL A 18 -2.24 27.49 -41.79
N LEU A 19 -1.04 27.94 -41.47
CA LEU A 19 0.12 27.08 -41.26
C LEU A 19 -0.11 26.28 -39.97
N VAL A 20 -0.67 25.08 -40.10
CA VAL A 20 -0.64 24.06 -39.06
C VAL A 20 0.80 23.57 -39.00
N GLY A 21 1.59 24.13 -38.09
CA GLY A 21 2.90 23.60 -37.74
C GLY A 21 2.70 22.23 -37.11
N TRP A 22 3.05 21.17 -37.84
CA TRP A 22 3.26 19.85 -37.27
C TRP A 22 4.56 19.88 -36.49
N GLY A 23 4.49 20.36 -35.25
CA GLY A 23 5.50 20.08 -34.25
C GLY A 23 5.39 18.60 -33.90
N LEU A 24 6.47 17.86 -34.13
CA LEU A 24 6.68 16.54 -33.54
C LEU A 24 6.71 16.72 -32.02
N VAL A 25 5.57 16.47 -31.36
CA VAL A 25 5.50 16.37 -29.91
C VAL A 25 6.05 14.99 -29.56
N ALA A 26 7.21 14.95 -28.91
CA ALA A 26 7.66 13.75 -28.24
C ALA A 26 6.59 13.37 -27.19
N PRO A 27 6.23 12.08 -27.02
CA PRO A 27 5.40 11.66 -25.91
C PRO A 27 6.23 11.79 -24.63
N GLY A 28 6.16 12.93 -23.98
CA GLY A 28 6.87 13.20 -22.73
C GLY A 28 6.86 14.69 -22.41
N CYS A 29 6.10 15.04 -21.37
CA CYS A 29 6.03 16.35 -20.72
C CYS A 29 5.28 17.48 -21.47
N SER A 30 3.96 17.55 -21.26
CA SER A 30 3.23 18.82 -21.33
C SER A 30 3.23 19.45 -19.95
N SER A 31 3.98 20.54 -19.77
CA SER A 31 3.88 21.43 -18.61
C SER A 31 3.02 22.63 -18.98
N ASP A 32 1.71 22.57 -18.75
CA ASP A 32 0.94 23.80 -18.59
C ASP A 32 -0.32 23.55 -17.77
N LEU A 33 -0.65 24.53 -16.92
CA LEU A 33 -1.75 24.65 -15.95
C LEU A 33 -1.35 24.46 -14.46
N GLY A 34 -1.15 25.60 -13.80
CA GLY A 34 -0.96 25.75 -12.36
C GLY A 34 -2.21 25.39 -11.54
N ILE A 35 -2.35 24.10 -11.24
CA ILE A 35 -3.28 23.55 -10.25
C ILE A 35 -2.48 22.62 -9.32
N GLU A 36 -2.88 22.60 -8.04
CA GLU A 36 -2.33 21.81 -6.94
C GLU A 36 -1.81 20.43 -7.38
N ARG A 37 -0.52 20.18 -7.08
CA ARG A 37 0.24 18.92 -7.23
C ARG A 37 -0.27 18.00 -8.34
N VAL A 38 0.08 18.30 -9.60
CA VAL A 38 -0.05 17.32 -10.69
C VAL A 38 0.89 16.15 -10.41
N GLN A 39 0.32 15.07 -9.87
CA GLN A 39 1.00 13.78 -9.71
C GLN A 39 1.23 13.19 -11.10
N PHE A 40 2.46 13.27 -11.60
CA PHE A 40 2.83 12.64 -12.87
C PHE A 40 3.07 11.14 -12.65
N GLN A 41 2.31 10.32 -13.38
CA GLN A 41 2.51 8.87 -13.38
C GLN A 41 3.81 8.50 -14.09
N CYS A 42 4.56 7.56 -13.52
CA CYS A 42 5.84 7.08 -14.03
C CYS A 42 5.86 5.55 -14.05
N ALA A 43 6.59 4.96 -15.00
CA ALA A 43 6.93 3.53 -14.98
C ALA A 43 8.24 3.33 -14.21
N GLU A 44 8.53 2.10 -13.76
CA GLU A 44 9.60 1.76 -12.80
C GLU A 44 11.03 2.20 -13.21
N ASP A 45 11.26 2.67 -14.44
CA ASP A 45 12.54 3.20 -14.92
C ASP A 45 12.41 4.59 -15.61
N ALA A 46 11.28 5.27 -15.47
CA ALA A 46 11.06 6.55 -16.12
C ALA A 46 11.78 7.69 -15.38
N ASP A 47 12.56 8.48 -16.14
CA ASP A 47 13.16 9.71 -15.65
C ASP A 47 12.05 10.73 -15.36
N CYS A 48 11.88 11.03 -14.08
CA CYS A 48 10.89 12.00 -13.59
C CYS A 48 11.36 13.46 -13.76
N GLY A 49 12.61 13.69 -14.17
CA GLY A 49 13.20 15.02 -14.31
C GLY A 49 13.45 15.72 -12.97
N ASP A 50 14.22 16.82 -13.00
CA ASP A 50 14.41 17.79 -11.92
C ASP A 50 14.57 17.25 -10.48
N GLY A 51 15.34 16.17 -10.30
CA GLY A 51 15.63 15.60 -8.98
C GLY A 51 14.47 14.81 -8.36
N LEU A 52 13.44 14.51 -9.15
CA LEU A 52 12.35 13.62 -8.78
C LEU A 52 12.71 12.16 -9.12
N THR A 53 12.15 11.23 -8.37
CA THR A 53 12.30 9.78 -8.59
C THR A 53 10.93 9.14 -8.78
N CYS A 54 10.88 8.06 -9.57
CA CYS A 54 9.66 7.29 -9.69
C CYS A 54 9.46 6.40 -8.46
N ARG A 55 8.35 6.60 -7.75
CA ARG A 55 8.04 5.92 -6.50
C ARG A 55 6.56 5.55 -6.45
N ALA A 56 6.27 4.25 -6.34
CA ALA A 56 4.90 3.72 -6.40
C ALA A 56 4.08 4.24 -7.61
N GLY A 57 4.75 4.36 -8.75
CA GLY A 57 4.14 4.83 -10.00
C GLY A 57 3.92 6.34 -10.11
N LEU A 58 4.44 7.15 -9.17
CA LEU A 58 4.40 8.62 -9.23
C LEU A 58 5.79 9.26 -9.07
N CYS A 59 6.00 10.39 -9.74
CA CYS A 59 7.19 11.20 -9.53
C CYS A 59 7.13 11.93 -8.18
N ALA A 60 8.09 11.68 -7.31
CA ALA A 60 8.17 12.25 -5.97
C ALA A 60 9.50 12.98 -5.73
N ASP A 61 9.46 14.04 -4.92
CA ASP A 61 10.66 14.74 -4.44
C ASP A 61 11.25 13.97 -3.25
N GLU A 62 12.41 13.35 -3.46
CA GLU A 62 13.12 12.55 -2.46
C GLU A 62 13.48 13.35 -1.20
N ALA A 63 13.82 14.65 -1.34
CA ALA A 63 14.13 15.48 -0.17
C ALA A 63 12.88 15.73 0.68
N GLN A 64 11.73 15.88 0.03
CA GLN A 64 10.45 15.99 0.72
C GLN A 64 10.06 14.68 1.41
N VAL A 65 10.23 13.54 0.74
CA VAL A 65 9.94 12.21 1.33
C VAL A 65 10.85 11.96 2.54
N GLU A 66 12.14 12.28 2.44
CA GLU A 66 13.09 12.14 3.54
C GLU A 66 12.66 12.97 4.76
N GLN A 67 12.26 14.22 4.55
CA GLN A 67 11.79 15.08 5.63
C GLN A 67 10.49 14.55 6.26
N GLN A 68 9.50 14.16 5.44
CA GLN A 68 8.24 13.59 5.94
C GLN A 68 8.47 12.33 6.75
N CYS A 69 9.35 11.44 6.28
CA CYS A 69 9.71 10.24 7.02
C CYS A 69 10.45 10.57 8.32
N SER A 70 11.35 11.54 8.32
CA SER A 70 12.03 11.97 9.54
C SER A 70 11.04 12.45 10.60
N ASP A 71 10.09 13.31 10.21
CA ASP A 71 9.09 13.87 11.12
C ASP A 71 8.12 12.80 11.64
N TYR A 72 7.67 11.92 10.74
CA TYR A 72 6.84 10.76 11.10
C TYR A 72 7.58 9.85 12.09
N CYS A 73 8.84 9.50 11.83
CA CYS A 73 9.60 8.59 12.67
C CYS A 73 9.93 9.17 14.04
N ASP A 74 10.28 10.45 14.13
CA ASP A 74 10.47 11.15 15.41
C ASP A 74 9.17 11.11 16.24
N THR A 75 8.05 11.40 15.58
CA THR A 75 6.74 11.42 16.24
C THR A 75 6.30 10.01 16.66
N PHE A 76 6.55 8.99 15.82
CA PHE A 76 6.21 7.61 16.12
C PHE A 76 6.97 7.11 17.35
N LEU A 77 8.29 7.30 17.37
CA LEU A 77 9.11 6.88 18.51
C LEU A 77 8.79 7.66 19.78
N GLN A 78 8.30 8.89 19.67
CA GLN A 78 7.84 9.64 20.84
C GLN A 78 6.51 9.12 21.39
N ARG A 79 5.54 8.80 20.52
CA ARG A 79 4.15 8.50 20.93
C ARG A 79 3.89 7.01 21.14
N CYS A 80 4.57 6.16 20.37
CA CYS A 80 4.26 4.74 20.25
C CYS A 80 5.35 3.83 20.86
N ALA A 81 6.45 4.38 21.40
CA ALA A 81 7.50 3.57 22.04
C ALA A 81 7.04 2.87 23.33
N SER A 82 6.00 3.37 24.00
CA SER A 82 5.46 2.81 25.25
C SER A 82 4.11 2.12 25.10
N SER A 83 3.46 2.22 23.94
CA SER A 83 2.23 1.48 23.68
C SER A 83 2.54 -0.02 23.71
N GLN A 84 1.70 -0.83 24.35
CA GLN A 84 1.82 -2.30 24.44
C GLN A 84 1.58 -3.00 23.09
N ILE A 85 2.06 -2.39 22.02
CA ILE A 85 2.08 -3.01 20.72
C ILE A 85 3.24 -3.97 20.75
N GLU A 86 3.00 -5.19 20.31
CA GLU A 86 4.06 -6.17 20.20
C GLU A 86 5.24 -5.60 19.42
N ALA A 87 6.46 -6.01 19.79
CA ALA A 87 7.72 -5.57 19.18
C ALA A 87 7.79 -5.78 17.64
N LEU A 88 6.78 -6.44 17.08
CA LEU A 88 6.60 -6.83 15.69
C LEU A 88 5.87 -5.75 14.87
N PHE A 89 5.31 -4.75 15.55
CA PHE A 89 4.59 -3.62 14.96
C PHE A 89 5.18 -2.28 15.41
N THR A 90 6.34 -2.27 16.04
CA THR A 90 7.05 -1.05 16.43
C THR A 90 8.34 -0.92 15.64
N PHE A 91 8.91 0.29 15.65
CA PHE A 91 10.29 0.51 15.21
C PHE A 91 11.18 0.52 16.44
N ARG A 92 12.31 -0.18 16.40
CA ARG A 92 13.29 -0.18 17.48
C ARG A 92 13.93 1.19 17.64
N ASP A 93 14.24 1.82 16.52
CA ASP A 93 14.92 3.10 16.46
C ASP A 93 14.56 3.87 15.19
N LYS A 94 15.05 5.11 15.12
CA LYS A 94 14.77 6.01 13.99
C LYS A 94 15.34 5.48 12.67
N PRO A 95 16.59 4.98 12.61
CA PRO A 95 17.11 4.37 11.38
C PRO A 95 16.22 3.28 10.80
N GLU A 96 15.75 2.32 11.61
CA GLU A 96 14.83 1.27 11.16
C GLU A 96 13.51 1.86 10.65
N CYS A 97 12.94 2.82 11.39
CA CYS A 97 11.74 3.51 10.94
C CYS A 97 11.91 4.21 9.59
N MET A 98 13.05 4.88 9.39
CA MET A 98 13.33 5.59 8.14
C MET A 98 13.45 4.64 6.96
N GLU A 99 14.10 3.49 7.14
CA GLU A 99 14.21 2.46 6.11
C GLU A 99 12.82 1.99 5.65
N VAL A 100 11.94 1.67 6.61
CA VAL A 100 10.58 1.23 6.30
C VAL A 100 9.72 2.38 5.75
N CYS A 101 9.80 3.58 6.32
CA CYS A 101 9.01 4.72 5.87
C CYS A 101 9.31 5.08 4.41
N ARG A 102 10.59 5.00 4.02
CA ARG A 102 11.04 5.09 2.63
C ARG A 102 10.61 3.92 1.76
N THR A 103 9.69 3.05 2.17
CA THR A 103 9.00 2.11 1.27
C THR A 103 7.52 2.44 1.09
N TYR A 104 6.94 3.29 1.93
CA TYR A 104 5.51 3.59 1.83
C TYR A 104 5.19 4.38 0.56
N PRO A 105 4.07 4.07 -0.10
CA PRO A 105 3.46 4.95 -1.08
C PRO A 105 3.13 6.31 -0.45
N THR A 106 3.44 7.37 -1.18
CA THR A 106 3.15 8.77 -0.77
C THR A 106 2.08 9.41 -1.64
N ASN A 107 1.29 8.58 -2.32
CA ASN A 107 0.24 8.97 -3.24
C ASN A 107 -1.14 9.15 -2.56
N GLY A 108 -1.23 8.98 -1.24
CA GLY A 108 -2.44 9.25 -0.47
C GLY A 108 -2.73 10.74 -0.30
N GLU A 109 -3.96 11.05 0.14
CA GLU A 109 -4.39 12.39 0.47
C GLU A 109 -4.17 12.69 1.96
N GLU A 110 -3.93 13.97 2.28
CA GLU A 110 -3.83 14.39 3.68
C GLU A 110 -5.15 14.10 4.41
N GLY A 111 -5.06 13.43 5.56
CA GLY A 111 -6.24 13.02 6.33
C GLY A 111 -6.85 11.68 5.91
N ASP A 112 -6.24 10.96 4.97
CA ASP A 112 -6.61 9.57 4.69
C ASP A 112 -6.64 8.75 5.99
N THR A 113 -7.70 7.98 6.18
CA THR A 113 -7.88 7.11 7.35
C THR A 113 -7.76 5.62 7.00
N THR A 114 -7.53 5.33 5.72
CA THR A 114 -7.37 3.99 5.16
C THR A 114 -6.46 4.04 3.95
N GLY A 115 -5.86 2.90 3.59
CA GLY A 115 -4.99 2.75 2.41
C GLY A 115 -3.51 2.68 2.81
N ASN A 116 -2.73 1.86 2.09
CA ASN A 116 -1.31 1.69 2.39
C ASN A 116 -0.48 2.89 1.92
N THR A 117 -0.56 3.99 2.65
CA THR A 117 0.15 5.22 2.35
C THR A 117 0.80 5.79 3.62
N LEU A 118 1.84 6.61 3.44
CA LEU A 118 2.42 7.39 4.53
C LEU A 118 1.37 8.34 5.14
N GLN A 119 0.47 8.89 4.32
CA GLN A 119 -0.60 9.79 4.76
C GLN A 119 -1.57 9.12 5.74
N CYS A 120 -2.01 7.90 5.45
CA CYS A 120 -2.85 7.12 6.38
C CYS A 120 -2.15 6.90 7.72
N ARG A 121 -0.87 6.54 7.69
CA ARG A 121 -0.07 6.28 8.90
C ARG A 121 0.15 7.56 9.70
N ALA A 122 0.37 8.69 9.02
CA ALA A 122 0.49 10.00 9.64
C ALA A 122 -0.81 10.40 10.36
N TYR A 123 -1.99 10.22 9.72
CA TYR A 123 -3.28 10.47 10.36
C TYR A 123 -3.44 9.66 11.66
N HIS A 124 -3.15 8.36 11.62
CA HIS A 124 -3.25 7.54 12.82
C HIS A 124 -2.20 7.90 13.88
N LEU A 125 -1.01 8.29 13.48
CA LEU A 125 0.01 8.76 14.40
C LEU A 125 -0.39 10.09 15.08
N GLU A 126 -1.10 10.96 14.36
CA GLU A 126 -1.73 12.15 14.93
C GLU A 126 -2.78 11.79 15.96
N ALA A 127 -3.70 10.88 15.62
CA ALA A 127 -4.75 10.41 16.52
C ALA A 127 -4.20 9.69 17.77
N ALA A 128 -3.03 9.05 17.66
CA ALA A 128 -2.33 8.42 18.78
C ALA A 128 -1.94 9.38 19.91
N ALA A 129 -1.93 10.70 19.68
CA ALA A 129 -1.75 11.68 20.74
C ALA A 129 -2.88 11.61 21.79
N SER A 130 -4.07 11.16 21.40
CA SER A 130 -5.24 11.02 22.29
C SER A 130 -5.46 9.58 22.76
N ASP A 131 -5.20 8.59 21.90
CA ASP A 131 -5.30 7.17 22.22
C ASP A 131 -4.22 6.36 21.48
N ALA A 132 -3.04 6.28 22.11
CA ALA A 132 -1.92 5.54 21.56
C ALA A 132 -2.22 4.04 21.42
N SER A 133 -2.97 3.45 22.35
CA SER A 133 -3.25 1.99 22.32
C SER A 133 -4.04 1.59 21.10
N THR A 134 -5.00 2.42 20.69
CA THR A 134 -5.85 2.14 19.51
C THR A 134 -5.16 2.52 18.21
N HIS A 135 -4.42 3.62 18.16
CA HIS A 135 -3.98 4.20 16.88
C HIS A 135 -2.54 3.88 16.49
N CYS A 136 -1.63 3.68 17.44
CA CYS A 136 -0.25 3.34 17.10
C CYS A 136 -0.12 2.01 16.31
N PRO A 137 -0.97 0.98 16.48
CA PRO A 137 -0.92 -0.20 15.59
C PRO A 137 -1.19 0.14 14.13
N HIS A 138 -2.06 1.10 13.84
CA HIS A 138 -2.38 1.52 12.48
C HIS A 138 -1.32 2.46 11.88
N ALA A 139 -0.56 3.13 12.74
CA ALA A 139 0.61 3.91 12.36
C ALA A 139 1.90 3.08 12.29
N SER A 140 1.88 1.79 12.64
CA SER A 140 3.06 0.90 12.70
C SER A 140 3.78 0.71 11.36
N ALA A 141 4.87 -0.06 11.36
CA ALA A 141 5.56 -0.56 10.15
C ALA A 141 4.62 -1.18 9.12
N ARG A 142 3.59 -1.91 9.56
CA ARG A 142 2.65 -2.61 8.68
C ARG A 142 1.30 -1.93 8.51
N GLY A 143 1.00 -0.93 9.33
CA GLY A 143 -0.24 -0.18 9.18
C GLY A 143 -1.46 -1.04 9.46
N VAL A 144 -1.39 -1.85 10.53
CA VAL A 144 -2.38 -2.86 10.92
C VAL A 144 -3.81 -2.39 10.64
N GLN A 145 -4.57 -3.23 9.96
CA GLN A 145 -5.98 -3.05 9.58
C GLN A 145 -6.30 -1.93 8.57
N PHE A 146 -5.82 -0.71 8.76
CA PHE A 146 -6.29 0.46 8.01
C PHE A 146 -5.27 0.96 6.99
N CYS A 147 -3.99 0.98 7.32
CA CYS A 147 -2.93 1.58 6.50
C CYS A 147 -1.94 0.58 5.90
N GLY A 148 -2.30 -0.68 5.78
CA GLY A 148 -1.44 -1.75 5.29
C GLY A 148 -2.06 -2.50 4.12
N ASP A 149 -1.20 -3.07 3.27
CA ASP A 149 -1.62 -3.94 2.16
C ASP A 149 -1.82 -5.39 2.58
N THR A 150 -1.29 -5.78 3.75
CA THR A 150 -1.45 -7.14 4.27
C THR A 150 -2.93 -7.41 4.51
N ASP A 151 -3.41 -8.54 3.98
CA ASP A 151 -4.77 -8.99 4.24
C ASP A 151 -4.99 -9.04 5.75
N ARG A 152 -6.06 -8.38 6.25
CA ARG A 152 -6.42 -8.39 7.69
C ARG A 152 -6.43 -9.82 8.25
N LYS A 153 -6.75 -10.81 7.42
CA LYS A 153 -6.71 -12.23 7.77
C LYS A 153 -5.29 -12.72 8.04
N CYS A 154 -4.31 -12.36 7.23
CA CYS A 154 -2.92 -12.80 7.41
C CYS A 154 -2.33 -12.29 8.72
N LEU A 155 -2.57 -11.02 9.01
CA LEU A 155 -2.12 -10.42 10.24
C LEU A 155 -2.74 -11.11 11.47
N SER A 156 -4.07 -11.28 11.46
CA SER A 156 -4.79 -11.95 12.55
C SER A 156 -4.39 -13.41 12.69
N TYR A 157 -4.17 -14.11 11.57
CA TYR A 157 -3.69 -15.48 11.54
C TYR A 157 -2.30 -15.60 12.17
N CYS A 158 -1.33 -14.79 11.73
CA CYS A 158 0.05 -14.88 12.22
C CYS A 158 0.18 -14.53 13.69
N PHE A 159 -0.55 -13.52 14.16
CA PHE A 159 -0.59 -13.17 15.58
C PHE A 159 -1.11 -14.35 16.42
N GLN A 160 -2.29 -14.87 16.09
CA GLN A 160 -2.90 -15.96 16.84
C GLN A 160 -2.09 -17.26 16.75
N LEU A 161 -1.49 -17.55 15.58
CA LEU A 161 -0.65 -18.72 15.40
C LEU A 161 0.59 -18.66 16.29
N MET A 162 1.27 -17.51 16.34
CA MET A 162 2.48 -17.38 17.13
C MET A 162 2.23 -17.27 18.63
N ASP A 163 1.06 -16.81 19.05
CA ASP A 163 0.63 -16.82 20.45
C ASP A 163 0.20 -18.23 20.91
N THR A 164 -0.55 -18.95 20.08
CA THR A 164 -1.09 -20.28 20.40
C THR A 164 -0.03 -21.38 20.27
N CYS A 165 0.69 -21.39 19.15
CA CYS A 165 1.61 -22.45 18.77
C CYS A 165 3.05 -22.04 19.13
N THR A 166 3.43 -22.28 20.39
CA THR A 166 4.73 -21.93 20.96
C THR A 166 5.56 -23.16 21.35
N GLY A 167 6.82 -22.96 21.73
CA GLY A 167 7.69 -24.05 22.17
C GLY A 167 7.92 -25.08 21.06
N GLY A 168 7.66 -26.36 21.36
CA GLY A 168 7.77 -27.45 20.37
C GLY A 168 6.78 -27.37 19.21
N ASN A 169 5.67 -26.63 19.38
CA ASN A 169 4.64 -26.45 18.36
C ASN A 169 4.85 -25.20 17.52
N ARG A 170 5.97 -24.48 17.69
CA ARG A 170 6.26 -23.23 16.98
C ARG A 170 6.36 -23.44 15.47
N GLN A 171 5.57 -22.69 14.71
CA GLN A 171 5.48 -22.83 13.25
C GLN A 171 6.37 -21.84 12.47
N PHE A 172 6.66 -20.68 13.05
CA PHE A 172 7.48 -19.63 12.45
C PHE A 172 8.47 -19.05 13.45
N ASP A 173 9.69 -18.78 12.99
CA ASP A 173 10.73 -18.15 13.82
C ASP A 173 10.44 -16.67 14.05
N THR A 174 9.93 -15.97 13.06
CA THR A 174 9.49 -14.59 13.23
C THR A 174 8.10 -14.39 12.62
N PRO A 175 7.34 -13.40 13.08
CA PRO A 175 6.08 -13.07 12.42
C PRO A 175 6.30 -12.49 11.04
N GLN A 176 7.47 -11.93 10.76
CA GLN A 176 7.84 -11.55 9.40
C GLN A 176 7.79 -12.80 8.50
N ASP A 177 8.42 -13.89 8.90
CA ASP A 177 8.40 -15.16 8.15
C ASP A 177 6.96 -15.69 7.97
N CYS A 178 6.13 -15.55 9.01
CA CYS A 178 4.72 -15.94 8.93
C CYS A 178 3.94 -15.09 7.92
N LEU A 179 4.12 -13.78 7.96
CA LEU A 179 3.39 -12.85 7.10
C LEU A 179 3.80 -13.01 5.64
N ASP A 180 5.10 -13.18 5.39
CA ASP A 180 5.63 -13.45 4.05
C ASP A 180 5.11 -14.79 3.50
N ALA A 181 5.01 -15.82 4.35
CA ALA A 181 4.38 -17.08 3.97
C ALA A 181 2.88 -16.90 3.71
N CYS A 182 2.20 -16.12 4.55
CA CYS A 182 0.76 -15.90 4.46
C CYS A 182 0.33 -15.18 3.19
N ASP A 183 1.09 -14.17 2.78
CA ASP A 183 0.87 -13.45 1.53
C ASP A 183 0.98 -14.38 0.30
N GLY A 184 1.70 -15.50 0.44
CA GLY A 184 1.81 -16.55 -0.55
C GLY A 184 0.63 -17.54 -0.58
N TYR A 185 -0.24 -17.57 0.43
CA TYR A 185 -1.35 -18.52 0.45
C TYR A 185 -2.51 -18.06 -0.45
N PRO A 186 -2.98 -18.91 -1.37
CA PRO A 186 -4.26 -18.73 -2.04
C PRO A 186 -5.39 -18.39 -1.05
N LYS A 187 -6.24 -17.44 -1.44
CA LYS A 187 -7.47 -17.13 -0.72
C LYS A 187 -8.55 -18.13 -1.15
N GLY A 188 -9.04 -18.94 -0.23
CA GLY A 188 -10.05 -19.97 -0.46
C GLY A 188 -11.46 -19.55 -0.02
N THR A 189 -12.42 -20.45 -0.21
CA THR A 189 -13.71 -20.41 0.49
C THR A 189 -13.79 -21.62 1.43
N VAL A 190 -14.47 -21.48 2.56
CA VAL A 190 -14.67 -22.54 3.59
C VAL A 190 -15.37 -23.81 3.07
N ALA A 191 -15.70 -23.89 1.79
CA ALA A 191 -16.42 -24.99 1.15
C ALA A 191 -15.57 -25.84 0.18
N GLY A 192 -14.26 -25.58 0.03
CA GLY A 192 -13.39 -26.33 -0.87
C GLY A 192 -12.63 -27.43 -0.14
N GLU A 193 -12.83 -28.69 -0.55
CA GLU A 193 -11.94 -29.81 -0.19
C GLU A 193 -10.54 -29.54 -0.79
N GLN A 194 -9.66 -28.97 0.03
CA GLN A 194 -8.20 -28.81 -0.10
C GLN A 194 -7.67 -28.18 -1.40
N PHE A 195 -7.17 -26.95 -1.26
CA PHE A 195 -5.92 -26.50 -1.88
C PHE A 195 -5.27 -25.54 -0.87
N ASP A 196 -3.93 -25.49 -0.85
CA ASP A 196 -3.11 -24.68 0.07
C ASP A 196 -3.65 -23.26 0.25
N THR A 197 -4.46 -23.03 1.29
CA THR A 197 -5.20 -21.77 1.48
C THR A 197 -5.08 -21.27 2.91
N LEU A 198 -5.17 -19.95 3.06
CA LEU A 198 -5.23 -19.32 4.39
C LEU A 198 -6.44 -19.81 5.20
N GLU A 199 -7.60 -20.01 4.55
CA GLU A 199 -8.81 -20.51 5.19
C GLU A 199 -8.65 -21.92 5.78
N CYS A 200 -7.96 -22.85 5.09
CA CYS A 200 -7.66 -24.17 5.64
C CYS A 200 -6.83 -24.06 6.93
N ARG A 201 -5.78 -23.22 6.88
CA ARG A 201 -4.85 -22.99 8.00
C ARG A 201 -5.52 -22.32 9.19
N LEU A 202 -6.43 -21.38 8.93
CA LEU A 202 -7.27 -20.72 9.95
C LEU A 202 -8.20 -21.72 10.67
N GLY A 203 -8.73 -22.72 9.96
CA GLY A 203 -9.53 -23.77 10.58
C GLY A 203 -8.75 -24.58 11.62
N HIS A 204 -7.56 -25.04 11.26
CA HIS A 204 -6.68 -25.75 12.19
C HIS A 204 -6.21 -24.86 13.35
N LEU A 205 -5.91 -23.59 13.08
CA LEU A 205 -5.57 -22.65 14.14
C LEU A 205 -6.73 -22.47 15.14
N ALA A 206 -7.97 -22.44 14.68
CA ALA A 206 -9.14 -22.36 15.58
C ALA A 206 -9.22 -23.59 16.50
N ASP A 207 -9.03 -24.80 15.96
CA ASP A 207 -9.01 -26.03 16.77
C ASP A 207 -7.86 -26.02 17.80
N ALA A 208 -6.68 -25.53 17.42
CA ALA A 208 -5.55 -25.38 18.34
C ALA A 208 -5.84 -24.38 19.47
N ILE A 209 -6.49 -23.26 19.17
CA ILE A 209 -6.94 -22.26 20.17
C ILE A 209 -7.95 -22.89 21.15
N GLU A 210 -8.81 -23.79 20.67
CA GLU A 210 -9.76 -24.53 21.52
C GLU A 210 -9.11 -25.68 22.31
N GLY A 211 -7.80 -25.90 22.16
CA GLY A 211 -7.06 -26.96 22.86
C GLY A 211 -7.26 -28.35 22.25
N VAL A 212 -7.83 -28.46 21.05
CA VAL A 212 -8.07 -29.72 20.36
C VAL A 212 -6.81 -30.12 19.63
N GLU A 213 -6.24 -31.28 20.00
CA GLU A 213 -5.05 -31.87 19.36
C GLU A 213 -3.97 -30.83 19.01
N VAL A 214 -3.60 -30.00 19.99
CA VAL A 214 -2.82 -28.76 19.78
C VAL A 214 -1.58 -28.97 18.91
N GLU A 215 -0.81 -30.04 19.13
CA GLU A 215 0.37 -30.36 18.32
C GLU A 215 0.00 -30.56 16.84
N LEU A 216 -0.96 -31.44 16.55
CA LEU A 216 -1.44 -31.71 15.18
C LEU A 216 -2.02 -30.47 14.52
N ASN A 217 -2.82 -29.70 15.25
CA ASN A 217 -3.49 -28.53 14.69
C ASN A 217 -2.53 -27.34 14.52
N CYS A 218 -1.50 -27.22 15.34
CA CYS A 218 -0.41 -26.27 15.10
C CYS A 218 0.38 -26.64 13.83
N ASP A 219 0.73 -27.92 13.64
CA ASP A 219 1.43 -28.38 12.43
C ASP A 219 0.60 -28.15 11.17
N ASN A 220 -0.70 -28.38 11.24
CA ASN A 220 -1.62 -28.13 10.12
C ASN A 220 -1.93 -26.65 9.89
N ALA A 221 -1.75 -25.80 10.91
CA ALA A 221 -1.90 -24.36 10.74
C ALA A 221 -0.65 -23.71 10.14
N GLY A 222 0.56 -24.25 10.37
CA GLY A 222 1.84 -23.66 9.93
C GLY A 222 2.23 -23.92 8.47
N ALA A 223 3.27 -23.24 7.97
CA ALA A 223 3.64 -23.20 6.54
C ALA A 223 3.70 -24.57 5.84
N GLN A 224 4.21 -25.60 6.51
CA GLN A 224 4.38 -26.95 5.98
C GLN A 224 3.18 -27.87 6.24
N SER A 225 1.98 -27.29 6.38
CA SER A 225 0.75 -27.99 6.73
C SER A 225 0.52 -29.27 5.93
N PRO A 226 0.65 -30.46 6.54
CA PRO A 226 0.42 -31.71 5.83
C PRO A 226 -1.06 -31.93 5.46
N ALA A 227 -1.98 -31.14 6.02
CA ALA A 227 -3.40 -31.17 5.71
C ALA A 227 -3.81 -30.15 4.63
N CYS A 228 -3.13 -29.00 4.54
CA CYS A 228 -3.51 -27.95 3.60
C CYS A 228 -2.68 -27.96 2.30
N THR A 229 -1.48 -28.55 2.28
CA THR A 229 -0.62 -28.56 1.07
C THR A 229 -0.87 -29.75 0.13
N ARG A 230 -1.93 -30.53 0.33
CA ARG A 230 -2.26 -31.72 -0.46
C ARG A 230 -3.39 -31.50 -1.45
#